data_AF-A0AAN7P7U3-F1
#
_entry.id   AF-A0AAN7P7U3-F1
#
_cell.length_a   1.000
_cell.length_b   1.000
_cell.length_c   1.000
_cell.angle_alpha   90.00
_cell.angle_beta   90.00
_cell.angle_gamma   90.00
#
_symmetry.space_group_name_H-M   'P 1'
#
loop_
_entity.id
_entity.type
_entity.pdbx_description
1 polymer ?
#
loop_
_entity_poly.entity_id
_entity_poly.type
_entity_poly.pdbx_seq_one_letter_code
_entity_poly.pdbx_strand_id
1 'polypeptide(L)'
;MGNTAADKRKATAGSERIKKTQNAEDRLKESNSINKSLLVLGRCIKLIRGNQKLKTRKVIPFRDSKLTQLFQKALLGYESVWMIVNINTCREMFDETQHVLQFSAIAKDVTVEQQMLKACRTKRVSELLETQIDIATYGDKLNVKELQEQFALLSDQLKQQRLDNEEDREHVIMSYKAILEDTNKYWEKKSTNYNVR
;
A
#
# COMPACT_ATOMS: atom_id res chain seq x y z
N MET A 1 10.87 37.64 54.53
CA MET A 1 10.62 36.31 53.93
C MET A 1 9.98 36.52 52.58
N GLY A 2 10.80 36.68 51.55
CA GLY A 2 10.33 36.76 50.16
C GLY A 2 10.71 35.47 49.47
N ASN A 3 9.73 34.78 48.91
CA ASN A 3 9.95 33.80 47.85
C ASN A 3 8.71 33.79 46.96
N THR A 4 8.79 34.59 45.90
CA THR A 4 7.91 34.59 44.74
C THR A 4 8.23 33.33 43.92
N ALA A 5 7.47 32.25 44.14
CA ALA A 5 7.53 31.08 43.27
C ALA A 5 6.54 31.29 42.11
N ALA A 6 7.08 31.74 40.99
CA ALA A 6 6.35 31.96 39.75
C ALA A 6 5.72 30.66 39.22
N ASP A 7 4.44 30.80 38.94
CA ASP A 7 3.58 30.07 38.03
C ASP A 7 4.30 29.25 36.94
N LYS A 8 4.16 27.94 37.04
CA LYS A 8 4.22 27.01 35.90
C LYS A 8 3.07 26.01 36.02
N ARG A 9 1.84 26.47 35.77
CA ARG A 9 0.75 25.55 35.41
C ARG A 9 0.08 26.01 34.12
N LYS A 10 0.74 25.74 33.00
CA LYS A 10 0.07 25.58 31.71
C LYS A 10 -0.71 24.25 31.74
N ALA A 11 -1.98 24.33 32.09
CA ALA A 11 -2.96 23.29 31.82
C ALA A 11 -4.24 23.94 31.27
N THR A 12 -4.16 24.42 30.03
CA THR A 12 -5.34 24.68 29.22
C THR A 12 -5.85 23.35 28.65
N ALA A 13 -6.83 22.75 29.31
CA ALA A 13 -7.89 21.92 28.71
C ALA A 13 -8.86 21.51 29.82
N GLY A 14 -10.13 21.89 29.66
CA GLY A 14 -11.19 21.71 30.66
C GLY A 14 -11.27 20.30 31.21
N SER A 15 -11.25 20.19 32.55
CA SER A 15 -11.25 18.94 33.30
C SER A 15 -12.62 18.56 33.83
N GLU A 16 -13.62 19.44 33.70
CA GLU A 16 -14.88 19.32 34.44
C GLU A 16 -16.04 18.63 33.70
N ARG A 17 -15.96 18.36 32.38
CA ARG A 17 -17.09 17.75 31.62
C ARG A 17 -16.81 16.42 30.90
N ILE A 18 -15.71 15.73 31.19
CA ILE A 18 -15.35 14.47 30.48
C ILE A 18 -15.81 13.21 31.24
N LYS A 19 -16.19 13.34 32.53
CA LYS A 19 -16.54 12.18 33.38
C LYS A 19 -17.85 11.44 33.02
N LYS A 20 -18.69 11.97 32.12
CA LYS A 20 -19.97 11.32 31.75
C LYS A 20 -19.88 10.35 30.57
N THR A 21 -18.72 10.20 29.93
CA THR A 21 -18.56 9.34 28.76
C THR A 21 -17.13 8.80 28.67
N GLN A 22 -16.74 7.87 29.56
CA GLN A 22 -15.48 7.11 29.40
C GLN A 22 -15.35 6.54 27.97
N ASN A 23 -16.48 6.08 27.41
CA ASN A 23 -16.57 5.58 26.04
C ASN A 23 -16.25 6.62 24.95
N ALA A 24 -16.47 7.93 25.17
CA ALA A 24 -16.15 8.94 24.17
C ALA A 24 -14.66 9.28 24.16
N GLU A 25 -14.02 9.28 25.33
CA GLU A 25 -12.59 9.55 25.45
C GLU A 25 -11.74 8.43 24.84
N ASP A 26 -12.12 7.17 25.07
CA ASP A 26 -11.42 6.02 24.50
C ASP A 26 -11.63 5.91 22.98
N ARG A 27 -12.84 6.18 22.48
CA ARG A 27 -13.10 6.27 21.03
C ARG A 27 -12.34 7.42 20.37
N LEU A 28 -12.18 8.54 21.08
CA LEU A 28 -11.38 9.66 20.58
C LEU A 28 -9.89 9.31 20.53
N LYS A 29 -9.36 8.63 21.55
CA LYS A 29 -7.97 8.12 21.57
C LYS A 29 -7.73 7.11 20.44
N GLU A 30 -8.68 6.22 20.21
CA GLU A 30 -8.65 5.24 19.12
C GLU A 30 -8.64 5.95 17.76
N SER A 31 -9.58 6.85 17.52
CA SER A 31 -9.67 7.64 16.27
C SER A 31 -8.37 8.41 16.00
N ASN A 32 -7.80 9.04 17.04
CA ASN A 32 -6.51 9.72 16.94
C ASN A 32 -5.36 8.76 16.60
N SER A 33 -5.36 7.55 17.15
CA SER A 33 -4.35 6.53 16.84
C SER A 33 -4.45 6.06 15.38
N ILE A 34 -5.67 5.86 14.87
CA ILE A 34 -5.93 5.50 13.47
C ILE A 34 -5.40 6.61 12.55
N ASN A 35 -5.81 7.85 12.77
CA ASN A 35 -5.39 8.99 11.95
C ASN A 35 -3.88 9.23 12.01
N LYS A 36 -3.26 9.05 13.18
CA LYS A 36 -1.80 9.10 13.33
C LYS A 36 -1.12 8.03 12.48
N SER A 37 -1.62 6.80 12.51
CA SER A 37 -1.03 5.68 11.77
C SER A 37 -1.10 5.89 10.25
N LEU A 38 -2.22 6.43 9.75
CA LEU A 38 -2.42 6.77 8.34
C LEU A 38 -1.55 7.97 7.91
N LEU A 39 -1.40 8.98 8.77
CA LEU A 39 -0.52 10.12 8.51
C LEU A 39 0.95 9.68 8.37
N VAL A 40 1.41 8.79 9.25
CA VAL A 40 2.77 8.23 9.18
C VAL A 40 2.94 7.41 7.91
N LEU A 41 1.96 6.57 7.56
CA LEU A 41 1.97 5.82 6.28
C LEU A 41 2.11 6.76 5.09
N GLY A 42 1.34 7.86 5.08
CA GLY A 42 1.42 8.89 4.04
C GLY A 42 2.80 9.53 3.92
N ARG A 43 3.47 9.79 5.04
CA ARG A 43 4.86 10.28 5.07
C ARG A 43 5.83 9.24 4.52
N CYS A 44 5.69 7.97 4.90
CA CYS A 44 6.53 6.88 4.40
C CYS A 44 6.46 6.77 2.87
N ILE A 45 5.26 6.72 2.30
CA ILE A 45 5.06 6.61 0.85
C ILE A 45 5.65 7.82 0.11
N LYS A 46 5.42 9.04 0.61
CA LYS A 46 6.01 10.27 0.03
C LYS A 46 7.54 10.24 0.04
N LEU A 47 8.15 9.76 1.12
CA LEU A 47 9.60 9.62 1.24
C LEU A 47 10.16 8.54 0.32
N ILE A 48 9.50 7.38 0.23
CA ILE A 48 9.87 6.31 -0.71
C ILE A 48 9.88 6.86 -2.14
N ARG A 49 8.80 7.51 -2.56
CA ARG A 49 8.70 8.14 -3.88
C ARG A 49 9.80 9.18 -4.10
N GLY A 50 10.07 10.02 -3.10
CA GLY A 50 11.11 11.05 -3.18
C GLY A 50 12.52 10.46 -3.31
N ASN A 51 12.80 9.38 -2.57
CA ASN A 51 14.06 8.65 -2.65
C ASN A 51 14.25 8.03 -4.04
N GLN A 52 13.18 7.49 -4.64
CA GLN A 52 13.20 6.93 -5.99
C GLN A 52 13.41 8.00 -7.07
N LYS A 53 12.63 9.09 -7.05
CA LYS A 53 12.69 10.15 -8.07
C LYS A 53 14.00 10.95 -8.02
N LEU A 54 14.48 11.28 -6.82
CA LEU A 54 15.66 12.13 -6.63
C LEU A 54 16.95 11.35 -6.35
N LYS A 55 16.91 10.00 -6.36
CA LYS A 55 18.01 9.11 -5.95
C LYS A 55 18.62 9.48 -4.58
N THR A 56 17.78 10.00 -3.68
CA THR A 56 18.19 10.37 -2.31
C THR A 56 17.98 9.19 -1.35
N ARG A 57 18.73 9.15 -0.26
CA ARG A 57 18.65 8.09 0.77
C ARG A 57 18.10 8.62 2.09
N LYS A 58 16.94 9.28 2.07
CA LYS A 58 16.30 9.72 3.31
C LYS A 58 15.77 8.51 4.08
N VAL A 59 15.98 8.50 5.40
CA VAL A 59 15.48 7.44 6.27
C VAL A 59 13.95 7.48 6.29
N ILE A 60 13.33 6.33 6.06
CA ILE A 60 11.87 6.19 6.07
C ILE A 60 11.44 5.79 7.50
N PRO A 61 10.52 6.55 8.14
CA PRO A 61 10.17 6.37 9.55
C PRO A 61 9.15 5.25 9.76
N PHE A 62 9.46 4.01 9.35
CA PHE A 62 8.55 2.88 9.52
C PHE A 62 8.21 2.59 10.99
N ARG A 63 9.09 2.97 11.93
CA ARG A 63 8.94 2.71 13.36
C ARG A 63 7.94 3.64 14.06
N ASP A 64 7.56 4.75 13.45
CA ASP A 64 6.70 5.77 14.08
C ASP A 64 5.25 5.30 14.31
N SER A 65 4.83 4.22 13.64
CA SER A 65 3.52 3.57 13.82
C SER A 65 3.64 2.05 13.71
N LYS A 66 2.86 1.31 14.50
CA LYS A 66 2.76 -0.16 14.40
C LYS A 66 2.29 -0.60 13.01
N LEU A 67 1.40 0.19 12.39
CA LEU A 67 0.89 -0.08 11.05
C LEU A 67 2.02 -0.07 10.01
N THR A 68 2.88 0.95 10.05
CA THR A 68 3.99 1.08 9.09
C THR A 68 5.10 0.08 9.34
N GLN A 69 5.24 -0.44 10.57
CA GLN A 69 6.12 -1.57 10.87
C GLN A 69 5.62 -2.86 10.21
N LEU A 70 4.30 -3.10 10.23
CA LEU A 70 3.70 -4.26 9.58
C LEU A 70 3.87 -4.18 8.05
N PHE A 71 3.57 -3.02 7.46
CA PHE A 71 3.70 -2.80 6.02
C PHE A 71 5.15 -2.60 5.55
N GLN A 72 6.14 -2.61 6.44
CA GLN A 72 7.53 -2.36 6.08
C GLN A 72 8.04 -3.34 5.03
N LYS A 73 7.78 -4.65 5.20
CA LYS A 73 8.24 -5.67 4.26
C LYS A 73 7.63 -5.46 2.87
N ALA A 74 6.36 -5.16 2.84
CA ALA A 74 5.59 -5.00 1.63
C ALA A 74 5.97 -3.71 0.87
N LEU A 75 6.20 -2.60 1.59
CA LEU A 75 6.70 -1.33 1.02
C LEU A 75 8.17 -1.39 0.57
N LEU A 76 8.95 -2.36 1.06
CA LEU A 76 10.32 -2.63 0.60
C LEU A 76 10.39 -3.64 -0.56
N GLY A 77 9.24 -4.21 -0.96
CA GLY A 77 9.15 -5.13 -2.10
C GLY A 77 9.41 -6.60 -1.79
N TYR A 78 9.35 -7.00 -0.52
CA TYR A 78 9.37 -8.42 -0.16
C TYR A 78 8.00 -9.10 -0.34
N GLU A 79 6.92 -8.32 -0.36
CA GLU A 79 5.53 -8.81 -0.46
C GLU A 79 4.73 -7.90 -1.41
N SER A 80 3.70 -8.46 -2.05
CA SER A 80 2.78 -7.71 -2.89
C SER A 80 1.78 -6.93 -2.04
N VAL A 81 1.47 -5.69 -2.43
CA VAL A 81 0.50 -4.81 -1.73
C VAL A 81 -0.54 -4.30 -2.71
N TRP A 82 -1.80 -4.31 -2.28
CA TRP A 82 -2.89 -3.63 -2.97
C TRP A 82 -3.53 -2.58 -2.07
N MET A 83 -3.92 -1.46 -2.67
CA MET A 83 -4.62 -0.38 -2.02
C MET A 83 -5.99 -0.23 -2.66
N ILE A 84 -7.04 -0.41 -1.86
CA ILE A 84 -8.42 -0.18 -2.28
C ILE A 84 -8.86 1.16 -1.69
N VAL A 85 -9.39 2.03 -2.56
CA VAL A 85 -9.82 3.37 -2.18
C VAL A 85 -11.34 3.41 -2.24
N ASN A 86 -11.98 3.69 -1.10
CA ASN A 86 -13.41 3.91 -1.04
C ASN A 86 -13.71 5.40 -1.16
N ILE A 87 -14.62 5.77 -2.05
CA ILE A 87 -14.94 7.15 -2.41
C ILE A 87 -16.41 7.42 -2.10
N ASN A 88 -16.67 8.55 -1.44
CA ASN A 88 -18.02 9.06 -1.27
C ASN A 88 -18.31 10.13 -2.34
N THR A 89 -19.45 10.01 -3.03
CA THR A 89 -19.91 10.94 -4.08
C THR A 89 -20.67 12.15 -3.52
N CYS A 90 -20.94 12.21 -2.21
CA CYS A 90 -21.58 13.35 -1.57
C CYS A 90 -20.70 14.61 -1.59
N ARG A 91 -21.29 15.75 -1.95
CA ARG A 91 -20.59 17.05 -2.04
C ARG A 91 -19.98 17.50 -0.71
N GLU A 92 -20.62 17.18 0.41
CA GLU A 92 -20.14 17.54 1.76
C GLU A 92 -18.81 16.86 2.12
N MET A 93 -18.54 15.70 1.52
CA MET A 93 -17.32 14.91 1.76
C MET A 93 -16.28 15.12 0.65
N PHE A 94 -16.46 16.13 -0.20
CA PHE A 94 -15.60 16.36 -1.37
C PHE A 94 -14.13 16.56 -0.97
N ASP A 95 -13.86 17.38 0.06
CA ASP A 95 -12.49 17.67 0.50
C ASP A 95 -11.77 16.41 1.00
N GLU A 96 -12.48 15.56 1.74
CA GLU A 96 -11.95 14.29 2.25
C GLU A 96 -11.71 13.29 1.11
N THR A 97 -12.68 13.14 0.21
CA THR A 97 -12.53 12.30 -1.00
C THR A 97 -11.34 12.77 -1.84
N GLN A 98 -11.18 14.08 -2.03
CA GLN A 98 -10.06 14.65 -2.76
C GLN A 98 -8.72 14.34 -2.06
N HIS A 99 -8.66 14.42 -0.73
CA HIS A 99 -7.45 14.09 0.02
C HIS A 99 -7.02 12.62 -0.19
N VAL A 100 -7.97 11.69 -0.11
CA VAL A 100 -7.70 10.26 -0.30
C VAL A 100 -7.28 9.96 -1.74
N LEU A 101 -7.89 10.62 -2.73
CA LEU A 101 -7.50 10.49 -4.15
C LEU A 101 -6.10 11.05 -4.43
N GLN A 102 -5.75 12.19 -3.84
CA GLN A 102 -4.38 12.72 -3.96
C GLN A 102 -3.37 11.76 -3.32
N PHE A 103 -3.72 11.16 -2.18
CA PHE A 103 -2.87 10.18 -1.53
C PHE A 103 -2.70 8.91 -2.38
N SER A 104 -3.77 8.39 -2.99
CA SER A 104 -3.71 7.20 -3.84
C SER A 104 -2.89 7.43 -5.11
N ALA A 105 -2.98 8.63 -5.71
CA ALA A 105 -2.14 9.01 -6.84
C ALA A 105 -0.64 8.98 -6.48
N ILE A 106 -0.28 9.45 -5.27
CA ILE A 106 1.09 9.38 -4.77
C ILE A 106 1.54 7.93 -4.54
N ALA A 107 0.65 7.08 -4.02
CA ALA A 107 0.94 5.67 -3.77
C ALA A 107 1.13 4.88 -5.07
N LYS A 108 0.33 5.17 -6.11
CA LYS A 108 0.45 4.58 -7.45
C LYS A 108 1.80 4.87 -8.11
N ASP A 109 2.35 6.06 -7.87
CA ASP A 109 3.65 6.50 -8.38
C ASP A 109 4.86 5.76 -7.78
N VAL A 110 4.67 5.04 -6.66
CA VAL A 110 5.76 4.32 -5.99
C VAL A 110 6.01 3.01 -6.71
N THR A 111 7.24 2.83 -7.20
CA THR A 111 7.67 1.57 -7.81
C THR A 111 8.23 0.64 -6.73
N VAL A 112 7.59 -0.49 -6.50
CA VAL A 112 8.08 -1.50 -5.56
C VAL A 112 8.78 -2.58 -6.36
N GLU A 113 10.10 -2.57 -6.38
CA GLU A 113 10.89 -3.62 -7.04
C GLU A 113 10.79 -4.89 -6.20
N GLN A 114 10.23 -5.96 -6.78
CA GLN A 114 10.07 -7.23 -6.08
C GLN A 114 11.43 -7.84 -5.77
N GLN A 115 11.78 -7.82 -4.49
CA GLN A 115 12.96 -8.50 -3.95
C GLN A 115 12.61 -9.98 -3.84
N MET A 116 12.99 -10.78 -4.85
CA MET A 116 12.92 -12.23 -4.75
C MET A 116 13.76 -12.65 -3.55
N LEU A 117 13.16 -13.37 -2.59
CA LEU A 117 13.92 -14.01 -1.51
C LEU A 117 14.96 -14.92 -2.17
N LYS A 118 16.23 -14.49 -2.16
CA LYS A 118 17.32 -15.40 -2.51
C LYS A 118 17.22 -16.55 -1.54
N ALA A 119 16.95 -17.76 -2.04
CA ALA A 119 16.97 -18.96 -1.23
C ALA A 119 18.29 -18.94 -0.45
N CYS A 120 18.20 -18.84 0.88
CA CYS A 120 19.37 -19.02 1.71
C CYS A 120 19.77 -20.48 1.51
N ARG A 121 20.72 -20.73 0.61
CA ARG A 121 21.46 -21.99 0.58
C ARG A 121 22.19 -22.04 1.90
N THR A 122 21.57 -22.67 2.90
CA THR A 122 22.27 -23.08 4.12
C THR A 122 23.38 -24.00 3.65
N LYS A 123 24.61 -23.47 3.58
CA LYS A 123 25.81 -24.18 3.07
C LYS A 123 26.05 -25.54 3.76
N ARG A 124 25.45 -25.76 4.93
CA ARG A 124 25.53 -27.01 5.70
C ARG A 124 24.66 -28.16 5.20
N VAL A 125 23.60 -27.91 4.43
CA VAL A 125 22.68 -28.99 3.97
C VAL A 125 23.09 -29.53 2.60
N SER A 126 23.74 -28.71 1.76
CA SER A 126 24.20 -29.14 0.44
C SER A 126 25.34 -30.16 0.49
N GLU A 127 26.28 -30.05 1.44
CA GLU A 127 27.41 -30.99 1.57
C GLU A 127 26.98 -32.40 2.00
N LEU A 128 25.92 -32.55 2.78
CA LEU A 128 25.45 -33.86 3.26
C LEU A 128 24.62 -34.62 2.22
N LEU A 129 24.09 -33.93 1.21
CA LEU A 129 23.25 -34.54 0.17
C LEU A 129 24.07 -35.08 -1.02
N GLU A 130 25.27 -34.57 -1.26
CA GLU A 130 26.11 -35.01 -2.39
C GLU A 130 26.62 -36.45 -2.21
N THR A 131 26.74 -36.95 -0.97
CA THR A 131 27.21 -38.32 -0.67
C THR A 131 26.14 -39.41 -0.75
N GLN A 132 24.86 -39.08 -0.96
CA GLN A 132 23.75 -40.05 -0.92
C GLN A 132 22.98 -40.19 -2.24
N ILE A 133 23.39 -39.53 -3.32
CA ILE A 133 22.62 -39.48 -4.57
C ILE A 133 22.93 -40.65 -5.55
N ASP A 134 23.98 -41.44 -5.33
CA ASP A 134 24.44 -42.42 -6.33
C ASP A 134 23.74 -43.80 -6.31
N ILE A 135 22.75 -44.04 -5.44
CA ILE A 135 22.05 -45.35 -5.35
C ILE A 135 20.61 -45.31 -5.93
N ALA A 136 20.01 -44.14 -6.17
CA ALA A 136 18.59 -44.02 -6.58
C ALA A 136 18.35 -43.82 -8.09
N THR A 137 19.37 -43.94 -8.95
CA THR A 137 19.37 -43.47 -10.34
C THR A 137 18.88 -44.47 -11.40
N TYR A 138 18.06 -45.47 -11.05
CA TYR A 138 17.57 -46.47 -12.02
C TYR A 138 16.02 -46.66 -12.08
N GLY A 139 15.22 -45.93 -11.30
CA GLY A 139 13.75 -46.12 -11.25
C GLY A 139 12.86 -45.02 -11.85
N ASP A 140 13.22 -43.73 -11.75
CA ASP A 140 12.23 -42.63 -11.86
C ASP A 140 12.44 -41.65 -13.04
N LYS A 141 13.16 -42.04 -14.10
CA LYS A 141 13.39 -41.13 -15.25
C LYS A 141 12.14 -40.84 -16.09
N LEU A 142 11.10 -41.68 -16.02
CA LEU A 142 9.83 -41.44 -16.72
C LEU A 142 9.00 -40.34 -16.01
N ASN A 143 8.91 -40.39 -14.67
CA ASN A 143 8.12 -39.42 -13.90
C ASN A 143 8.72 -38.01 -13.90
N VAL A 144 10.05 -37.86 -13.91
CA VAL A 144 10.68 -36.53 -13.86
C VAL A 144 10.45 -35.74 -15.16
N LYS A 145 10.48 -36.39 -16.33
CA LYS A 145 10.21 -35.72 -17.61
C LYS A 145 8.75 -35.32 -17.75
N GLU A 146 7.84 -36.22 -17.41
CA GLU A 146 6.40 -35.96 -17.46
C GLU A 146 6.00 -34.85 -16.47
N LEU A 147 6.62 -34.84 -15.28
CA LEU A 147 6.43 -33.78 -14.30
C LEU A 147 7.01 -32.43 -14.78
N GLN A 148 8.16 -32.44 -15.46
CA GLN A 148 8.73 -31.22 -16.07
C GLN A 148 7.82 -30.65 -17.16
N GLU A 149 7.23 -31.52 -17.99
CA GLU A 149 6.26 -31.12 -19.02
C GLU A 149 4.98 -30.55 -18.40
N GLN A 150 4.46 -31.17 -17.34
CA GLN A 150 3.30 -30.64 -16.60
C GLN A 150 3.60 -29.29 -15.94
N PHE A 151 4.80 -29.10 -15.35
CA PHE A 151 5.22 -27.81 -14.80
C PHE A 151 5.32 -26.74 -15.89
N ALA A 152 5.86 -27.08 -17.06
CA ALA A 152 5.96 -26.16 -18.19
C ALA A 152 4.56 -25.73 -18.67
N LEU A 153 3.66 -26.70 -18.87
CA LEU A 153 2.27 -26.44 -19.27
C LEU A 153 1.54 -25.57 -18.25
N LEU A 154 1.64 -25.89 -16.95
CA LEU A 154 1.01 -25.12 -15.88
C LEU A 154 1.56 -23.68 -15.81
N SER A 155 2.86 -23.51 -16.05
CA SER A 155 3.48 -22.18 -16.09
C SER A 155 2.96 -21.34 -17.25
N ASP A 156 2.71 -21.96 -18.42
CA ASP A 156 2.16 -21.27 -19.58
C ASP A 156 0.68 -20.96 -19.41
N GLN A 157 -0.11 -21.85 -18.79
CA GLN A 157 -1.49 -21.55 -18.40
C GLN A 157 -1.59 -20.36 -17.44
N LEU A 158 -0.71 -20.29 -16.44
CA LEU A 158 -0.66 -19.15 -15.51
C LEU A 158 -0.24 -17.85 -16.21
N LYS A 159 0.66 -17.91 -17.21
CA LYS A 159 1.00 -16.73 -18.04
C LYS A 159 -0.20 -16.29 -18.86
N GLN A 160 -0.90 -17.22 -19.49
CA GLN A 160 -2.07 -16.91 -20.30
C GLN A 160 -3.18 -16.27 -19.45
N GLN A 161 -3.50 -16.85 -18.30
CA GLN A 161 -4.44 -16.26 -17.35
C GLN A 161 -4.03 -14.86 -16.90
N ARG A 162 -2.73 -14.58 -16.73
CA ARG A 162 -2.28 -13.22 -16.41
C ARG A 162 -2.51 -12.23 -17.55
N LEU A 163 -2.34 -12.66 -18.80
CA LEU A 163 -2.60 -11.82 -19.97
C LEU A 163 -4.09 -11.53 -20.10
N ASP A 164 -4.93 -12.57 -20.01
CA ASP A 164 -6.39 -12.42 -20.10
C ASP A 164 -6.92 -11.45 -19.01
N ASN A 165 -6.44 -11.59 -17.77
CA ASN A 165 -6.80 -10.68 -16.67
C ASN A 165 -6.36 -9.23 -16.92
N GLU A 166 -5.22 -9.01 -17.58
CA GLU A 166 -4.73 -7.66 -17.88
C GLU A 166 -5.53 -7.04 -19.04
N GLU A 167 -5.94 -7.83 -20.03
CA GLU A 167 -6.85 -7.39 -21.09
C GLU A 167 -8.21 -6.96 -20.54
N ASP A 168 -8.82 -7.77 -19.68
CA ASP A 168 -10.08 -7.43 -19.01
C ASP A 168 -9.95 -6.14 -18.20
N ARG A 169 -8.82 -5.98 -17.49
CA ARG A 169 -8.52 -4.78 -16.70
C ARG A 169 -8.39 -3.53 -17.59
N GLU A 170 -7.68 -3.62 -18.71
CA GLU A 170 -7.55 -2.53 -19.67
C GLU A 170 -8.90 -2.18 -20.31
N HIS A 171 -9.72 -3.19 -20.66
CA HIS A 171 -11.07 -2.96 -21.19
C HIS A 171 -11.93 -2.16 -20.20
N VAL A 172 -11.92 -2.54 -18.92
CA VAL A 172 -12.62 -1.80 -17.87
C VAL A 172 -12.10 -0.36 -17.78
N ILE A 173 -10.78 -0.15 -17.75
CA ILE A 173 -10.18 1.19 -17.68
C ILE A 173 -10.59 2.04 -18.89
N MET A 174 -10.58 1.48 -20.10
CA MET A 174 -10.95 2.18 -21.32
C MET A 174 -12.43 2.58 -21.32
N SER A 175 -13.32 1.71 -20.84
CA SER A 175 -14.74 2.05 -20.69
C SER A 175 -14.96 3.24 -19.76
N TYR A 176 -14.27 3.28 -18.61
CA TYR A 176 -14.36 4.40 -17.67
C TYR A 176 -13.76 5.69 -18.24
N LYS A 177 -12.65 5.61 -18.98
CA LYS A 177 -12.06 6.79 -19.66
C LYS A 177 -13.04 7.42 -20.65
N ALA A 178 -13.74 6.62 -21.44
CA ALA A 178 -14.74 7.12 -22.39
C ALA A 178 -15.87 7.88 -21.67
N ILE A 179 -16.41 7.29 -20.58
CA ILE A 179 -17.44 7.95 -19.75
C ILE A 179 -16.93 9.28 -19.17
N LEU A 180 -15.67 9.31 -18.71
CA LEU A 180 -15.06 10.53 -18.18
C LEU A 180 -14.89 11.61 -19.26
N GLU A 181 -14.50 11.24 -20.47
CA GLU A 181 -14.40 12.19 -21.59
C GLU A 181 -15.76 12.77 -21.98
N ASP A 182 -16.79 11.92 -22.06
CA ASP A 182 -18.15 12.36 -22.39
C ASP A 182 -18.74 13.28 -21.33
N THR A 183 -18.53 12.94 -20.05
CA THR A 183 -18.96 13.81 -18.94
C THR A 183 -18.19 15.13 -18.92
N ASN A 184 -16.90 15.14 -19.22
CA ASN A 184 -16.11 16.36 -19.27
C ASN A 184 -16.58 17.28 -20.42
N LYS A 185 -16.81 16.73 -21.62
CA LYS A 185 -17.41 17.46 -22.76
C LYS A 185 -18.77 18.06 -22.41
N TYR A 186 -19.60 17.31 -21.68
CA TYR A 186 -20.91 17.80 -21.21
C TYR A 186 -20.76 19.02 -20.30
N TRP A 187 -19.84 18.97 -19.34
CA TRP A 187 -19.60 20.08 -18.40
C TRP A 187 -18.95 21.29 -19.08
N GLU A 188 -18.03 21.09 -20.02
CA GLU A 188 -17.42 22.17 -20.81
C GLU A 188 -18.48 22.94 -21.61
N LYS A 189 -19.39 22.22 -22.30
CA LYS A 189 -20.50 22.82 -23.06
C LYS A 189 -21.48 23.57 -22.16
N LYS A 190 -21.72 23.06 -20.95
CA LYS A 190 -22.59 23.72 -19.96
C LYS A 190 -21.93 24.98 -19.38
N SER A 191 -20.62 24.96 -19.14
CA SER A 191 -19.86 26.11 -18.66
C SER A 191 -19.77 27.23 -19.70
N THR A 192 -19.64 26.90 -20.99
CA THR A 192 -19.65 27.90 -22.07
C THR A 192 -21.00 28.58 -22.19
N ASN A 193 -22.11 27.85 -22.01
CA ASN A 193 -23.45 28.44 -22.02
C ASN A 193 -23.75 29.36 -20.83
N TYR A 194 -23.06 29.19 -19.68
CA TYR A 194 -23.22 30.07 -18.51
C TYR A 194 -22.43 31.38 -18.62
N ASN A 195 -21.34 31.43 -19.39
CA ASN A 195 -20.50 32.62 -19.56
C ASN A 195 -20.96 33.57 -20.69
N VAL A 196 -22.06 33.25 -21.39
CA VAL A 196 -22.62 34.03 -22.52
C VAL A 196 -23.92 34.77 -22.12
N ARG A 197 -24.23 34.83 -20.82
CA ARG A 197 -25.31 35.66 -20.24
C ARG A 197 -24.72 36.60 -19.20
#